data_AF-A0AA36HX89-F1
#
_entry.id   AF-A0AA36HX89-F1
#
_cell.length_a   1.000
_cell.length_b   1.000
_cell.length_c   1.000
_cell.angle_alpha   90.00
_cell.angle_beta   90.00
_cell.angle_gamma   90.00
#
_symmetry.space_group_name_H-M   'P 1'
#
loop_
_entity.id
_entity.type
_entity.pdbx_description
1 polymer ?
#
loop_
_entity_poly.entity_id
_entity_poly.type
_entity_poly.pdbx_seq_one_letter_code
_entity_poly.pdbx_strand_id
1 'polypeptide(L)'
;MKRIVAILLSNLLCTSAKDCEAGCGISLLQTQLRLGRTAPVLKPVGRSFFSENPANSANWWLRYTTAKPISGGETVGWSQSSESAAVLVDRTTQSGLEGVETLYFLKSADWQSSGKLGMKDFVQAANLSWRSVMERDRAYTPWVDFHDGHWVETLRFDRLEADMLPFQVYPLGFVGRGYVPHTTLTMEWLGPMRPHSEQYAKMVGFEQPDKCRDISKDRIPEVTFWKSTFAVLNASAAKDFAVDLLQAEEVAPNPFPWPRQPDCIAVQWVALPQAFGTFQLHFVEDFVYDTVLHGIPEYLQHQREFLKTGTTECINSFMLNNLILETSSLDPFARRLEELSVPYFAFEIKERYALLFSFPGNEGVTLQLQSAHLSHVVPRPVQICT
;
A
#
# COMPACT_ATOMS: atom_id res chain seq x y z
N MET A 1 38.47 27.31 -7.39
CA MET A 1 37.35 28.21 -7.75
C MET A 1 36.04 27.46 -7.51
N LYS A 2 35.40 27.72 -6.36
CA LYS A 2 34.08 27.19 -5.99
C LYS A 2 33.03 28.20 -6.48
N ARG A 3 32.02 27.77 -7.24
CA ARG A 3 30.83 28.59 -7.56
C ARG A 3 29.68 28.12 -6.69
N ILE A 4 29.34 28.93 -5.70
CA ILE A 4 28.08 28.86 -4.96
C ILE A 4 27.04 29.58 -5.82
N VAL A 5 26.00 28.88 -6.24
CA VAL A 5 24.82 29.45 -6.88
C VAL A 5 23.86 29.86 -5.77
N ALA A 6 23.63 31.17 -5.65
CA ALA A 6 22.60 31.75 -4.81
C ALA A 6 21.24 31.61 -5.51
N ILE A 7 20.28 30.95 -4.85
CA ILE A 7 18.87 30.97 -5.27
C ILE A 7 18.16 32.02 -4.43
N LEU A 8 17.86 33.15 -5.09
CA LEU A 8 16.86 34.12 -4.71
C LEU A 8 15.52 33.62 -5.24
N LEU A 9 14.52 33.41 -4.39
CA LEU A 9 13.11 33.50 -4.78
C LEU A 9 12.27 33.98 -3.61
N SER A 10 11.34 34.86 -3.96
CA SER A 10 10.81 35.95 -3.15
C SER A 10 9.39 35.68 -2.68
N ASN A 11 9.09 36.14 -1.47
CA ASN A 11 7.85 36.74 -0.98
C ASN A 11 6.57 36.64 -1.85
N LEU A 12 5.53 36.02 -1.27
CA LEU A 12 4.12 36.38 -1.49
C LEU A 12 3.34 36.33 -0.16
N LEU A 13 3.09 37.54 0.38
CA LEU A 13 1.92 38.02 1.12
C LEU A 13 1.53 37.41 2.48
N CYS A 14 2.16 37.91 3.55
CA CYS A 14 1.50 38.17 4.84
C CYS A 14 1.21 39.68 4.92
N THR A 15 -0.05 40.10 4.93
CA THR A 15 -0.45 41.53 4.84
C THR A 15 -0.88 42.16 6.18
N SER A 16 -0.61 41.51 7.31
CA SER A 16 -0.87 42.07 8.65
C SER A 16 0.42 42.13 9.47
N ALA A 17 0.91 43.35 9.72
CA ALA A 17 2.19 43.61 10.38
C ALA A 17 2.16 43.49 11.92
N LYS A 18 1.13 42.88 12.52
CA LYS A 18 0.98 42.83 13.99
C LYS A 18 1.06 41.45 14.65
N ASP A 19 1.13 40.35 13.89
CA ASP A 19 1.17 38.99 14.46
C ASP A 19 2.40 38.16 14.04
N CYS A 20 3.41 38.75 13.38
CA CYS A 20 4.50 38.01 12.72
C CYS A 20 5.80 37.81 13.53
N GLU A 21 5.88 38.20 14.80
CA GLU A 21 7.17 38.13 15.53
C GLU A 21 7.49 36.76 16.17
N ALA A 22 6.56 35.79 16.17
CA ALA A 22 6.81 34.47 16.78
C ALA A 22 6.75 33.25 15.83
N GLY A 23 6.25 33.41 14.58
CA GLY A 23 5.89 32.25 13.73
C GLY A 23 6.82 31.92 12.56
N CYS A 24 7.58 32.88 12.02
CA CYS A 24 8.31 32.67 10.75
C CYS A 24 9.76 32.17 10.88
N GLY A 25 10.38 32.29 12.07
CA GLY A 25 11.79 31.91 12.27
C GLY A 25 12.05 30.40 12.27
N ILE A 26 11.03 29.60 12.57
CA ILE A 26 11.13 28.13 12.65
C ILE A 26 11.16 27.50 11.24
N SER A 27 10.47 28.11 10.26
CA SER A 27 10.31 27.58 8.91
C SER A 27 11.63 27.50 8.12
N LEU A 28 12.49 28.52 8.21
CA LEU A 28 13.71 28.57 7.39
C LEU A 28 14.80 27.59 7.91
N LEU A 29 14.94 27.47 9.23
CA LEU A 29 15.91 26.56 9.87
C LEU A 29 15.48 25.10 9.74
N GLN A 30 14.18 24.80 9.83
CA GLN A 30 13.64 23.48 9.49
C GLN A 30 13.84 23.14 8.01
N THR A 31 13.64 24.10 7.11
CA THR A 31 13.87 23.91 5.67
C THR A 31 15.36 23.67 5.37
N GLN A 32 16.29 24.41 6.00
CA GLN A 32 17.73 24.19 5.82
C GLN A 32 18.22 22.87 6.43
N LEU A 33 17.65 22.42 7.55
CA LEU A 33 17.93 21.08 8.12
C LEU A 33 17.39 19.94 7.24
N ARG A 34 16.32 20.17 6.47
CA ARG A 34 15.82 19.22 5.46
C ARG A 34 16.78 19.12 4.26
N LEU A 35 17.42 20.22 3.85
CA LEU A 35 18.29 20.28 2.67
C LEU A 35 19.70 19.69 2.86
N GLY A 36 20.12 19.41 4.11
CA GLY A 36 21.45 18.85 4.41
C GLY A 36 21.50 17.34 4.64
N ARG A 37 20.36 16.64 4.58
CA ARG A 37 20.28 15.19 4.83
C ARG A 37 20.03 14.46 3.51
N THR A 38 20.90 13.52 3.17
CA THR A 38 20.61 12.57 2.09
C THR A 38 19.33 11.83 2.42
N ALA A 39 18.38 11.78 1.48
CA ALA A 39 17.13 11.08 1.68
C ALA A 39 17.39 9.62 2.07
N PRO A 40 16.63 9.07 3.03
CA PRO A 40 16.82 7.68 3.41
C PRO A 40 16.51 6.79 2.20
N VAL A 41 17.33 5.76 1.99
CA VAL A 41 17.01 4.74 1.00
C VAL A 41 15.91 3.86 1.59
N LEU A 42 14.77 3.81 0.91
CA LEU A 42 13.61 2.99 1.27
C LEU A 42 13.33 1.98 0.16
N LYS A 43 13.81 0.75 0.29
CA LYS A 43 13.66 -0.29 -0.73
C LYS A 43 12.43 -1.16 -0.44
N PRO A 44 11.44 -1.28 -1.33
CA PRO A 44 10.33 -2.20 -1.14
C PRO A 44 10.83 -3.62 -1.37
N VAL A 45 10.66 -4.45 -0.34
CA VAL A 45 11.17 -5.83 -0.30
C VAL A 45 10.06 -6.85 -0.13
N GLY A 46 8.84 -6.42 0.22
CA GLY A 46 7.75 -7.36 0.42
C GLY A 46 6.39 -6.75 0.69
N ARG A 47 5.42 -7.66 0.83
CA ARG A 47 4.10 -7.44 1.42
C ARG A 47 3.76 -8.57 2.35
N SER A 48 3.01 -8.28 3.40
CA SER A 48 2.24 -9.33 4.06
C SER A 48 0.75 -9.06 3.97
N PHE A 49 -0.02 -10.16 3.98
CA PHE A 49 -1.45 -10.15 3.90
C PHE A 49 -2.04 -11.09 4.94
N PHE A 50 -3.12 -10.67 5.59
CA PHE A 50 -3.99 -11.61 6.26
C PHE A 50 -4.60 -12.56 5.22
N SER A 51 -4.56 -13.86 5.50
CA SER A 51 -5.20 -14.88 4.67
C SER A 51 -5.88 -15.95 5.53
N GLU A 52 -7.13 -16.26 5.20
CA GLU A 52 -7.84 -17.39 5.82
C GLU A 52 -7.28 -18.76 5.38
N ASN A 53 -6.59 -18.79 4.24
CA ASN A 53 -5.95 -19.96 3.69
C ASN A 53 -4.63 -19.58 2.99
N PRO A 54 -3.54 -19.39 3.77
CA PRO A 54 -2.26 -18.95 3.24
C PRO A 54 -1.74 -19.77 2.07
N ALA A 55 -1.89 -21.10 2.14
CA ALA A 55 -1.43 -22.00 1.10
C ALA A 55 -2.17 -21.79 -0.23
N ASN A 56 -3.48 -21.55 -0.19
CA ASN A 56 -4.26 -21.28 -1.41
C ASN A 56 -3.87 -19.92 -2.01
N SER A 57 -3.76 -18.87 -1.20
CA SER A 57 -3.30 -17.56 -1.67
C SER A 57 -1.91 -17.64 -2.31
N ALA A 58 -0.96 -18.37 -1.71
CA ALA A 58 0.37 -18.59 -2.28
C ALA A 58 0.31 -19.40 -3.59
N ASN A 59 -0.46 -20.48 -3.64
CA ASN A 59 -0.62 -21.31 -4.84
C ASN A 59 -1.24 -20.54 -6.01
N TRP A 60 -2.15 -19.61 -5.72
CA TRP A 60 -2.70 -18.70 -6.73
C TRP A 60 -1.59 -17.90 -7.40
N TRP A 61 -0.70 -17.28 -6.61
CA TRP A 61 0.46 -16.56 -7.14
C TRP A 61 1.40 -17.48 -7.92
N LEU A 62 1.76 -18.65 -7.39
CA LEU A 62 2.63 -19.61 -8.09
C LEU A 62 2.08 -20.04 -9.45
N ARG A 63 0.76 -20.15 -9.58
CA ARG A 63 0.09 -20.59 -10.81
C ARG A 63 -0.03 -19.46 -11.83
N TYR A 64 -0.49 -18.28 -11.39
CA TYR A 64 -0.90 -17.19 -12.26
C TYR A 64 0.14 -16.08 -12.42
N THR A 65 1.32 -16.23 -11.81
CA THR A 65 2.40 -15.24 -11.93
C THR A 65 3.77 -15.89 -12.14
N THR A 66 4.81 -15.07 -12.26
CA THR A 66 6.23 -15.49 -12.27
C THR A 66 6.75 -15.89 -10.89
N ALA A 67 5.90 -15.88 -9.86
CA ALA A 67 6.27 -16.22 -8.50
C ALA A 67 6.94 -17.60 -8.39
N LYS A 68 7.90 -17.71 -7.48
CA LYS A 68 8.64 -18.93 -7.15
C LYS A 68 8.38 -19.30 -5.68
N PRO A 69 8.38 -20.60 -5.33
CA PRO A 69 8.23 -21.01 -3.94
C PRO A 69 9.45 -20.58 -3.14
N ILE A 70 9.25 -20.28 -1.86
CA ILE A 70 10.36 -20.04 -0.91
C ILE A 70 10.73 -21.35 -0.24
N SER A 71 12.01 -21.70 -0.36
CA SER A 71 12.60 -22.81 0.39
C SER A 71 13.12 -22.31 1.73
N GLY A 72 12.59 -22.85 2.83
CA GLY A 72 12.97 -22.46 4.19
C GLY A 72 11.97 -21.46 4.79
N GLY A 73 11.56 -21.68 6.03
CA GLY A 73 10.54 -20.88 6.72
C GLY A 73 10.96 -19.43 6.94
N GLU A 74 10.96 -18.61 5.90
CA GLU A 74 11.09 -17.16 6.03
C GLU A 74 9.84 -16.62 6.71
N THR A 75 10.06 -16.07 7.90
CA THR A 75 9.03 -15.42 8.70
C THR A 75 9.25 -13.93 8.67
N VAL A 76 8.17 -13.17 8.57
CA VAL A 76 8.13 -11.70 8.72
C VAL A 76 8.20 -11.20 10.17
N GLY A 77 8.71 -12.04 11.08
CA GLY A 77 8.74 -11.79 12.53
C GLY A 77 7.50 -12.30 13.27
N TRP A 78 6.49 -12.80 12.54
CA TRP A 78 5.24 -13.31 13.10
C TRP A 78 5.34 -14.82 13.40
N SER A 79 6.19 -15.20 14.37
CA SER A 79 6.36 -16.60 14.79
C SER A 79 5.11 -17.24 15.40
N GLN A 80 4.10 -16.44 15.72
CA GLN A 80 2.82 -16.86 16.30
C GLN A 80 1.69 -17.03 15.27
N SER A 81 1.97 -16.89 13.97
CA SER A 81 0.98 -17.27 12.95
C SER A 81 0.73 -18.78 13.02
N SER A 82 -0.55 -19.17 13.05
CA SER A 82 -0.95 -20.58 13.10
C SER A 82 -0.58 -21.31 11.80
N GLU A 83 -0.62 -20.59 10.68
CA GLU A 83 -0.28 -21.04 9.35
C GLU A 83 0.31 -19.85 8.57
N SER A 84 1.32 -20.12 7.75
CA SER A 84 1.93 -19.12 6.87
C SER A 84 2.38 -19.76 5.56
N ALA A 85 2.28 -19.01 4.47
CA ALA A 85 2.89 -19.36 3.19
C ALA A 85 3.51 -18.11 2.57
N ALA A 86 4.53 -18.27 1.75
CA ALA A 86 5.19 -17.16 1.11
C ALA A 86 5.73 -17.52 -0.28
N VAL A 87 5.84 -16.51 -1.14
CA VAL A 87 6.33 -16.64 -2.51
C VAL A 87 7.29 -15.49 -2.85
N LEU A 88 8.26 -15.74 -3.73
CA LEU A 88 9.15 -14.71 -4.28
C LEU A 88 8.65 -14.31 -5.66
N VAL A 89 8.39 -13.02 -5.84
CA VAL A 89 8.10 -12.44 -7.13
C VAL A 89 9.37 -11.80 -7.67
N ASP A 90 9.85 -12.34 -8.79
CA ASP A 90 10.98 -11.79 -9.53
C ASP A 90 10.49 -10.57 -10.31
N ARG A 91 11.00 -9.41 -9.92
CA ARG A 91 10.72 -8.11 -10.51
C ARG A 91 11.94 -7.70 -11.32
N THR A 92 12.33 -8.51 -12.28
CA THR A 92 13.31 -8.11 -13.29
C THR A 92 12.55 -7.56 -14.50
N THR A 93 12.58 -6.25 -14.72
CA THR A 93 11.96 -5.65 -15.93
C THR A 93 12.82 -5.84 -17.16
N GLN A 94 12.20 -5.67 -18.33
CA GLN A 94 12.92 -5.44 -19.60
C GLN A 94 13.85 -4.22 -19.56
N SER A 95 13.58 -3.23 -18.68
CA SER A 95 14.44 -2.07 -18.44
C SER A 95 15.63 -2.34 -17.52
N GLY A 96 15.84 -3.59 -17.07
CA GLY A 96 16.96 -4.00 -16.24
C GLY A 96 16.86 -3.55 -14.77
N LEU A 97 15.69 -3.10 -14.32
CA LEU A 97 15.43 -2.94 -12.90
C LEU A 97 15.28 -4.33 -12.31
N GLU A 98 16.23 -4.71 -11.46
CA GLU A 98 16.23 -5.99 -10.77
C GLU A 98 15.72 -5.81 -9.34
N GLY A 99 14.83 -6.70 -8.93
CA GLY A 99 14.33 -6.74 -7.57
C GLY A 99 13.65 -8.07 -7.30
N VAL A 100 13.69 -8.48 -6.04
CA VAL A 100 12.86 -9.58 -5.54
C VAL A 100 11.92 -8.98 -4.51
N GLU A 101 10.65 -9.35 -4.60
CA GLU A 101 9.65 -9.03 -3.59
C GLU A 101 9.13 -10.33 -2.98
N THR A 102 9.08 -10.38 -1.66
CA THR A 102 8.45 -11.50 -0.96
C THR A 102 7.01 -11.16 -0.59
N LEU A 103 6.07 -12.01 -1.00
CA LEU A 103 4.67 -11.92 -0.57
C LEU A 103 4.41 -12.96 0.50
N TYR A 104 4.01 -12.52 1.68
CA TYR A 104 3.68 -13.37 2.83
C TYR A 104 2.17 -13.43 3.02
N PHE A 105 1.63 -14.63 3.16
CA PHE A 105 0.23 -14.87 3.52
C PHE A 105 0.19 -15.47 4.91
N LEU A 106 -0.55 -14.83 5.81
CA LEU A 106 -0.49 -15.10 7.24
C LEU A 106 -1.87 -15.36 7.80
N LYS A 107 -2.00 -16.45 8.55
CA LYS A 107 -3.21 -16.75 9.31
C LYS A 107 -2.93 -16.59 10.80
N SER A 108 -3.68 -15.71 11.43
CA SER A 108 -3.58 -15.43 12.86
C SER A 108 -4.89 -15.70 13.58
N ALA A 109 -4.87 -15.58 14.92
CA ALA A 109 -6.10 -15.39 15.68
C ALA A 109 -6.87 -14.19 15.10
N ASP A 110 -8.18 -14.35 15.00
CA ASP A 110 -9.04 -13.34 14.40
C ASP A 110 -9.53 -12.40 15.50
N TRP A 111 -8.76 -11.32 15.72
CA TRP A 111 -9.14 -10.30 16.69
C TRP A 111 -10.47 -9.69 16.30
N GLN A 112 -11.42 -9.67 17.24
CA GLN A 112 -12.75 -9.13 17.01
C GLN A 112 -12.86 -7.71 17.56
N SER A 113 -13.46 -6.83 16.75
CA SER A 113 -13.83 -5.50 17.19
C SER A 113 -14.94 -5.53 18.26
N SER A 114 -15.25 -4.38 18.84
CA SER A 114 -16.40 -4.23 19.75
C SER A 114 -17.73 -4.65 19.10
N GLY A 115 -17.83 -4.56 17.77
CA GLY A 115 -18.96 -5.01 16.96
C GLY A 115 -18.95 -6.51 16.63
N LYS A 116 -17.99 -7.29 17.16
CA LYS A 116 -17.74 -8.71 16.85
C LYS A 116 -17.38 -9.00 15.40
N LEU A 117 -16.89 -8.00 14.67
CA LEU A 117 -16.35 -8.18 13.32
C LEU A 117 -14.84 -8.43 13.41
N GLY A 118 -14.36 -9.44 12.69
CA GLY A 118 -12.96 -9.77 12.52
C GLY A 118 -12.49 -9.61 11.09
N MET A 119 -11.21 -9.93 10.84
CA MET A 119 -10.63 -9.91 9.50
C MET A 119 -11.33 -10.87 8.54
N LYS A 120 -11.85 -12.00 9.03
CA LYS A 120 -12.58 -12.96 8.20
C LYS A 120 -13.84 -12.37 7.57
N ASP A 121 -14.55 -11.53 8.31
CA ASP A 121 -15.75 -10.85 7.79
C ASP A 121 -15.38 -9.91 6.63
N PHE A 122 -14.23 -9.24 6.72
CA PHE A 122 -13.72 -8.37 5.65
C PHE A 122 -13.16 -9.17 4.46
N VAL A 123 -12.54 -10.33 4.67
CA VAL A 123 -12.16 -11.24 3.57
C VAL A 123 -13.42 -11.72 2.82
N GLN A 124 -14.47 -12.08 3.55
CA GLN A 124 -15.75 -12.45 2.97
C GLN A 124 -16.38 -11.29 2.18
N ALA A 125 -16.38 -10.08 2.74
CA ALA A 125 -16.85 -8.87 2.07
C ALA A 125 -16.11 -8.62 0.74
N ALA A 126 -14.78 -8.73 0.73
CA ALA A 126 -13.97 -8.57 -0.47
C ALA A 126 -14.27 -9.64 -1.53
N ASN A 127 -14.40 -10.91 -1.12
CA ASN A 127 -14.75 -12.02 -2.02
C ASN A 127 -16.16 -11.84 -2.62
N LEU A 128 -17.17 -11.49 -1.82
CA LEU A 128 -18.53 -11.23 -2.31
C LEU A 128 -18.57 -10.05 -3.28
N SER A 129 -17.81 -9.00 -2.97
CA SER A 129 -17.68 -7.83 -3.82
C SER A 129 -17.05 -8.19 -5.17
N TRP A 130 -15.94 -8.93 -5.17
CA TRP A 130 -15.31 -9.46 -6.39
C TRP A 130 -16.29 -10.30 -7.21
N ARG A 131 -16.98 -11.25 -6.58
CA ARG A 131 -17.98 -12.08 -7.24
C ARG A 131 -19.12 -11.27 -7.85
N SER A 132 -19.68 -10.29 -7.13
CA SER A 132 -20.76 -9.46 -7.65
C SER A 132 -20.37 -8.66 -8.89
N VAL A 133 -19.10 -8.23 -8.98
CA VAL A 133 -18.58 -7.59 -10.19
C VAL A 133 -18.40 -8.62 -11.30
N MET A 134 -17.77 -9.77 -11.01
CA MET A 134 -17.55 -10.82 -12.02
C MET A 134 -18.85 -11.40 -12.58
N GLU A 135 -19.90 -11.50 -11.77
CA GLU A 135 -21.25 -11.96 -12.12
C GLU A 135 -22.09 -10.85 -12.80
N ARG A 136 -21.57 -9.61 -12.89
CA ARG A 136 -22.22 -8.41 -13.47
C ARG A 136 -23.42 -7.88 -12.70
N ASP A 137 -23.61 -8.32 -11.46
CA ASP A 137 -24.63 -7.75 -10.55
C ASP A 137 -24.29 -6.30 -10.17
N ARG A 138 -23.00 -5.96 -10.13
CA ARG A 138 -22.49 -4.61 -9.93
C ARG A 138 -21.42 -4.30 -10.99
N ALA A 139 -21.39 -3.06 -11.46
CA ALA A 139 -20.32 -2.60 -12.35
C ALA A 139 -18.99 -2.34 -11.61
N TYR A 140 -19.08 -2.04 -10.31
CA TYR A 140 -17.98 -1.58 -9.48
C TYR A 140 -18.26 -1.88 -8.00
N THR A 141 -17.20 -2.10 -7.23
CA THR A 141 -17.25 -2.01 -5.76
C THR A 141 -15.90 -1.47 -5.25
N PRO A 142 -15.88 -0.74 -4.11
CA PRO A 142 -14.63 -0.25 -3.53
C PRO A 142 -13.60 -1.35 -3.22
N TRP A 143 -14.04 -2.55 -2.81
CA TRP A 143 -13.14 -3.68 -2.55
C TRP A 143 -12.40 -4.19 -3.78
N VAL A 144 -13.00 -4.08 -4.97
CA VAL A 144 -12.36 -4.45 -6.24
C VAL A 144 -11.34 -3.40 -6.69
N ASP A 145 -11.54 -2.15 -6.28
CA ASP A 145 -10.65 -1.03 -6.54
C ASP A 145 -9.56 -0.86 -5.47
N PHE A 146 -9.72 -1.53 -4.33
CA PHE A 146 -8.71 -1.61 -3.30
C PHE A 146 -7.62 -2.64 -3.67
N HIS A 147 -6.66 -2.17 -4.47
CA HIS A 147 -5.62 -3.01 -5.04
C HIS A 147 -4.20 -2.42 -4.98
N ASP A 148 -3.19 -3.24 -4.75
CA ASP A 148 -1.80 -2.89 -5.09
C ASP A 148 -1.56 -3.08 -6.60
N GLY A 149 -0.50 -2.43 -7.10
CA GLY A 149 -0.10 -2.54 -8.50
C GLY A 149 1.20 -3.31 -8.67
N HIS A 150 1.24 -4.20 -9.66
CA HIS A 150 2.41 -4.98 -10.07
C HIS A 150 2.70 -4.82 -11.57
N TRP A 151 3.94 -5.15 -11.95
CA TRP A 151 4.37 -5.16 -13.34
C TRP A 151 3.71 -6.29 -14.12
N VAL A 152 3.22 -5.99 -15.33
CA VAL A 152 2.50 -6.96 -16.18
C VAL A 152 3.34 -8.19 -16.52
N GLU A 153 4.67 -8.05 -16.59
CA GLU A 153 5.60 -9.16 -16.86
C GLU A 153 5.56 -10.24 -15.78
N THR A 154 5.04 -9.90 -14.59
CA THR A 154 4.82 -10.88 -13.53
C THR A 154 3.57 -11.72 -13.78
N LEU A 155 2.64 -11.32 -14.64
CA LEU A 155 1.36 -12.00 -14.86
C LEU A 155 1.46 -13.11 -15.91
N ARG A 156 0.92 -14.28 -15.62
CA ARG A 156 0.73 -15.40 -16.57
C ARG A 156 -0.70 -15.41 -17.08
N PHE A 157 -1.01 -14.46 -17.96
CA PHE A 157 -2.36 -14.29 -18.49
C PHE A 157 -2.84 -15.49 -19.31
N ASP A 158 -1.93 -16.23 -19.95
CA ASP A 158 -2.18 -17.51 -20.62
C ASP A 158 -2.77 -18.56 -19.67
N ARG A 159 -2.28 -18.62 -18.42
CA ARG A 159 -2.77 -19.55 -17.39
C ARG A 159 -4.13 -19.15 -16.87
N LEU A 160 -4.36 -17.85 -16.68
CA LEU A 160 -5.67 -17.33 -16.29
C LEU A 160 -6.74 -17.72 -17.32
N GLU A 161 -6.43 -17.52 -18.61
CA GLU A 161 -7.32 -17.89 -19.71
C GLU A 161 -7.53 -19.40 -19.80
N ALA A 162 -6.46 -20.20 -19.74
CA ALA A 162 -6.57 -21.67 -19.81
C ALA A 162 -7.44 -22.26 -18.69
N ASP A 163 -7.46 -21.62 -17.52
CA ASP A 163 -8.25 -22.04 -16.37
C ASP A 163 -9.62 -21.36 -16.30
N MET A 164 -9.95 -20.47 -17.25
CA MET A 164 -11.15 -19.63 -17.23
C MET A 164 -11.32 -18.89 -15.88
N LEU A 165 -10.23 -18.40 -15.30
CA LEU A 165 -10.30 -17.70 -14.03
C LEU A 165 -11.00 -16.33 -14.21
N PRO A 166 -11.98 -15.97 -13.36
CA PRO A 166 -12.53 -14.62 -13.37
C PRO A 166 -11.42 -13.58 -13.18
N PHE A 167 -11.40 -12.61 -14.08
CA PHE A 167 -10.42 -11.52 -14.12
C PHE A 167 -11.11 -10.31 -14.72
N GLN A 168 -10.74 -9.11 -14.28
CA GLN A 168 -11.32 -7.87 -14.82
C GLN A 168 -10.33 -7.28 -15.80
N VAL A 169 -10.72 -6.98 -17.03
CA VAL A 169 -9.91 -6.30 -18.05
C VAL A 169 -10.71 -5.15 -18.63
N TYR A 170 -10.17 -3.93 -18.53
CA TYR A 170 -10.82 -2.75 -19.09
C TYR A 170 -10.54 -2.59 -20.59
N PRO A 171 -11.38 -1.85 -21.36
CA PRO A 171 -11.42 -1.93 -22.82
C PRO A 171 -10.16 -1.41 -23.51
N LEU A 172 -9.38 -0.59 -22.80
CA LEU A 172 -8.06 -0.16 -23.27
C LEU A 172 -7.05 -1.32 -23.29
N GLY A 173 -7.38 -2.48 -22.71
CA GLY A 173 -6.55 -3.68 -22.68
C GLY A 173 -5.25 -3.49 -21.91
N PHE A 174 -5.15 -2.41 -21.12
CA PHE A 174 -3.95 -2.07 -20.34
C PHE A 174 -4.11 -2.34 -18.86
N VAL A 175 -5.31 -2.21 -18.29
CA VAL A 175 -5.51 -2.43 -16.86
C VAL A 175 -6.27 -3.72 -16.68
N GLY A 176 -5.72 -4.62 -15.87
CA GLY A 176 -6.41 -5.82 -15.46
C GLY A 176 -6.24 -6.12 -13.99
N ARG A 177 -7.30 -6.65 -13.38
CA ARG A 177 -7.39 -6.90 -11.95
C ARG A 177 -7.75 -8.34 -11.66
N GLY A 178 -7.19 -8.88 -10.58
CA GLY A 178 -7.49 -10.22 -10.08
C GLY A 178 -7.54 -10.23 -8.57
N TYR A 179 -8.61 -10.82 -8.02
CA TYR A 179 -8.73 -11.03 -6.58
C TYR A 179 -7.78 -12.12 -6.11
N VAL A 180 -7.02 -11.84 -5.05
CA VAL A 180 -6.16 -12.83 -4.39
C VAL A 180 -7.02 -13.62 -3.40
N PRO A 181 -7.26 -14.92 -3.61
CA PRO A 181 -8.20 -15.68 -2.81
C PRO A 181 -7.87 -15.65 -1.31
N HIS A 182 -8.93 -15.61 -0.48
CA HIS A 182 -8.86 -15.64 0.99
C HIS A 182 -8.18 -14.43 1.64
N THR A 183 -8.03 -13.33 0.90
CA THR A 183 -7.49 -12.07 1.42
C THR A 183 -8.50 -10.94 1.20
N THR A 184 -8.20 -9.74 1.71
CA THR A 184 -8.97 -8.52 1.41
C THR A 184 -8.47 -7.79 0.16
N LEU A 185 -7.53 -8.38 -0.57
CA LEU A 185 -6.72 -7.69 -1.58
C LEU A 185 -7.07 -8.12 -3.00
N THR A 186 -7.18 -7.13 -3.88
CA THR A 186 -7.14 -7.32 -5.33
C THR A 186 -5.76 -6.88 -5.84
N MET A 187 -5.23 -7.50 -6.91
CA MET A 187 -4.05 -7.00 -7.62
C MET A 187 -4.43 -6.34 -8.93
N GLU A 188 -3.71 -5.29 -9.30
CA GLU A 188 -3.79 -4.60 -10.57
C GLU A 188 -2.48 -4.75 -11.35
N TRP A 189 -2.59 -5.11 -12.63
CA TRP A 189 -1.48 -5.12 -13.58
C TRP A 189 -1.73 -4.07 -14.65
N LEU A 190 -0.66 -3.40 -15.09
CA LEU A 190 -0.72 -2.47 -16.23
C LEU A 190 0.11 -3.01 -17.41
N GLY A 191 -0.55 -3.45 -18.47
CA GLY A 191 0.05 -3.83 -19.74
C GLY A 191 -0.93 -4.57 -20.66
N PRO A 192 -0.49 -4.93 -21.88
CA PRO A 192 -1.36 -5.51 -22.91
C PRO A 192 -1.90 -6.87 -22.46
N MET A 193 -3.18 -6.91 -22.07
CA MET A 193 -3.92 -8.11 -21.71
C MET A 193 -4.91 -8.43 -22.81
N ARG A 194 -4.58 -9.42 -23.63
CA ARG A 194 -5.35 -9.79 -24.82
C ARG A 194 -5.77 -11.25 -24.73
N PRO A 195 -7.02 -11.53 -24.34
CA PRO A 195 -7.62 -12.86 -24.45
C PRO A 195 -7.47 -13.42 -25.86
N HIS A 196 -7.07 -14.69 -25.98
CA HIS A 196 -6.99 -15.38 -27.26
C HIS A 196 -8.36 -15.91 -27.71
N SER A 197 -9.21 -16.28 -26.76
CA SER A 197 -10.55 -16.81 -26.99
C SER A 197 -11.61 -15.73 -26.81
N GLU A 198 -12.57 -15.70 -27.73
CA GLU A 198 -13.70 -14.78 -27.67
C GLU A 198 -14.56 -15.02 -26.41
N GLN A 199 -14.65 -16.27 -25.96
CA GLN A 199 -15.36 -16.63 -24.75
C GLN A 199 -14.73 -15.99 -23.51
N TYR A 200 -13.41 -16.12 -23.34
CA TYR A 200 -12.71 -15.50 -22.22
C TYR A 200 -12.76 -13.98 -22.33
N ALA A 201 -12.61 -13.41 -23.52
CA ALA A 201 -12.76 -11.97 -23.77
C ALA A 201 -14.11 -11.41 -23.28
N LYS A 202 -15.21 -12.11 -23.56
CA LYS A 202 -16.55 -11.72 -23.08
C LYS A 202 -16.68 -11.83 -21.56
N MET A 203 -16.07 -12.84 -20.96
CA MET A 203 -16.09 -13.02 -19.50
C MET A 203 -15.34 -11.90 -18.79
N VAL A 204 -14.11 -11.60 -19.24
CA VAL A 204 -13.19 -10.69 -18.54
C VAL A 204 -13.28 -9.23 -18.99
N GLY A 205 -14.03 -8.91 -20.05
CA GLY A 205 -14.12 -7.54 -20.57
C GLY A 205 -15.10 -6.66 -19.80
N PHE A 206 -14.64 -5.63 -19.11
CA PHE A 206 -15.46 -4.68 -18.34
C PHE A 206 -15.35 -3.26 -18.89
N GLU A 207 -16.39 -2.45 -18.73
CA GLU A 207 -16.29 -1.01 -18.95
C GLU A 207 -15.48 -0.36 -17.83
N GLN A 208 -14.75 0.72 -18.13
CA GLN A 208 -14.02 1.46 -17.12
C GLN A 208 -15.01 2.20 -16.20
N PRO A 209 -15.06 1.90 -14.89
CA PRO A 209 -16.02 2.51 -13.99
C PRO A 209 -15.63 3.97 -13.64
N ASP A 210 -14.35 4.32 -13.72
CA ASP A 210 -13.83 5.62 -13.27
C ASP A 210 -14.09 6.73 -14.28
N LYS A 211 -15.21 7.44 -14.10
CA LYS A 211 -15.57 8.59 -14.95
C LYS A 211 -14.72 9.84 -14.71
N CYS A 212 -14.06 9.92 -13.56
CA CYS A 212 -13.34 11.12 -13.13
C CYS A 212 -11.83 11.08 -13.39
N ARG A 213 -11.31 9.96 -13.86
CA ARG A 213 -9.89 9.80 -14.16
C ARG A 213 -9.57 10.46 -15.49
N ASP A 214 -8.69 11.45 -15.46
CA ASP A 214 -8.18 12.11 -16.66
C ASP A 214 -7.08 11.26 -17.30
N ILE A 215 -7.49 10.37 -18.21
CA ILE A 215 -6.58 9.45 -18.93
C ILE A 215 -5.49 10.20 -19.72
N SER A 216 -5.72 11.46 -20.08
CA SER A 216 -4.69 12.27 -20.75
C SER A 216 -3.50 12.59 -19.84
N LYS A 217 -3.72 12.57 -18.52
CA LYS A 217 -2.70 12.76 -17.47
C LYS A 217 -2.09 11.44 -17.01
N ASP A 218 -2.67 10.30 -17.39
CA ASP A 218 -2.08 8.96 -17.20
C ASP A 218 -0.89 8.67 -18.13
N ARG A 219 -0.26 9.70 -18.72
CA ARG A 219 1.01 9.57 -19.47
C ARG A 219 2.19 9.28 -18.54
N ILE A 220 1.99 8.39 -17.59
CA ILE A 220 3.01 7.90 -16.71
C ILE A 220 3.78 6.83 -17.51
N PRO A 221 5.11 6.94 -17.67
CA PRO A 221 5.88 5.97 -18.45
C PRO A 221 5.66 4.55 -17.91
N GLU A 222 5.76 3.54 -18.77
CA GLU A 222 5.53 2.10 -18.53
C GLU A 222 6.21 1.51 -17.27
N VAL A 223 7.09 2.27 -16.60
CA VAL A 223 7.83 1.95 -15.37
C VAL A 223 7.06 2.26 -14.07
N THR A 224 5.84 2.80 -14.11
CA THR A 224 5.23 3.52 -12.97
C THR A 224 4.06 2.86 -12.26
N PHE A 225 3.75 1.61 -12.60
CA PHE A 225 2.57 0.95 -12.04
C PHE A 225 2.87 -0.05 -10.91
N TRP A 226 4.04 0.10 -10.27
CA TRP A 226 4.40 -0.61 -9.06
C TRP A 226 4.09 0.27 -7.84
N LYS A 227 3.04 -0.11 -7.11
CA LYS A 227 2.45 0.73 -6.05
C LYS A 227 1.89 -0.11 -4.91
N SER A 228 1.71 0.54 -3.76
CA SER A 228 0.77 0.09 -2.74
C SER A 228 -0.35 1.08 -2.56
N THR A 229 -1.56 0.57 -2.41
CA THR A 229 -2.78 1.37 -2.22
C THR A 229 -3.23 1.31 -0.77
N PHE A 230 -3.55 2.47 -0.27
CA PHE A 230 -3.95 2.73 1.10
C PHE A 230 -5.32 3.39 1.06
N ALA A 231 -6.34 2.68 1.53
CA ALA A 231 -7.65 3.28 1.68
C ALA A 231 -7.65 4.18 2.91
N VAL A 232 -7.95 5.46 2.75
CA VAL A 232 -7.74 6.46 3.80
C VAL A 232 -8.98 7.32 3.97
N LEU A 233 -9.20 7.83 5.19
CA LEU A 233 -10.23 8.85 5.41
C LEU A 233 -9.78 10.26 5.01
N ASN A 234 -8.47 10.49 4.90
CA ASN A 234 -7.87 11.76 4.50
C ASN A 234 -6.53 11.55 3.77
N ALA A 235 -6.57 11.54 2.45
CA ALA A 235 -5.45 11.36 1.53
C ALA A 235 -4.48 12.51 1.57
N SER A 236 -4.92 13.75 1.81
CA SER A 236 -4.00 14.87 1.98
C SER A 236 -3.11 14.66 3.20
N ALA A 237 -3.71 14.33 4.35
CA ALA A 237 -2.97 14.10 5.59
C ALA A 237 -2.06 12.87 5.49
N ALA A 238 -2.51 11.79 4.85
CA ALA A 238 -1.68 10.60 4.63
C ALA A 238 -0.50 10.88 3.69
N LYS A 239 -0.72 11.67 2.64
CA LYS A 239 0.33 12.16 1.72
C LYS A 239 1.34 13.03 2.47
N ASP A 240 0.89 14.03 3.23
CA ASP A 240 1.76 14.92 4.00
C ASP A 240 2.59 14.12 5.02
N PHE A 241 1.98 13.14 5.69
CA PHE A 241 2.69 12.22 6.58
C PHE A 241 3.75 11.38 5.85
N ALA A 242 3.45 10.88 4.65
CA ALA A 242 4.43 10.16 3.84
C ALA A 242 5.62 11.06 3.45
N VAL A 243 5.36 12.31 3.09
CA VAL A 243 6.40 13.30 2.78
C VAL A 243 7.25 13.59 4.02
N ASP A 244 6.64 13.81 5.18
CA ASP A 244 7.38 14.15 6.41
C ASP A 244 8.16 12.96 6.99
N LEU A 245 7.53 11.79 7.07
CA LEU A 245 8.14 10.60 7.66
C LEU A 245 9.10 9.90 6.70
N LEU A 246 8.65 9.62 5.48
CA LEU A 246 9.36 8.79 4.50
C LEU A 246 10.21 9.62 3.53
N GLN A 247 10.06 10.95 3.53
CA GLN A 247 10.65 11.83 2.51
C GLN A 247 10.22 11.45 1.10
N ALA A 248 8.95 11.01 0.97
CA ALA A 248 8.35 10.76 -0.32
C ALA A 248 8.20 12.06 -1.13
N GLU A 249 8.21 11.94 -2.45
CA GLU A 249 8.02 13.05 -3.39
C GLU A 249 6.63 12.99 -4.01
N GLU A 250 5.96 14.13 -4.16
CA GLU A 250 4.66 14.17 -4.82
C GLU A 250 4.77 13.79 -6.29
N VAL A 251 3.83 12.97 -6.78
CA VAL A 251 3.75 12.61 -8.19
C VAL A 251 2.78 13.56 -8.90
N ALA A 252 3.28 14.29 -9.90
CA ALA A 252 2.50 15.21 -10.71
C ALA A 252 2.63 14.89 -12.22
N PRO A 253 1.56 15.07 -13.03
CA PRO A 253 0.22 15.49 -12.62
C PRO A 253 -0.60 14.34 -12.01
N ASN A 254 -1.49 14.66 -11.07
CA ASN A 254 -2.47 13.72 -10.55
C ASN A 254 -3.62 13.54 -11.58
N PRO A 255 -3.93 12.31 -12.02
CA PRO A 255 -5.01 12.08 -12.98
C PRO A 255 -6.41 12.21 -12.37
N PHE A 256 -6.53 12.26 -11.04
CA PHE A 256 -7.80 12.49 -10.35
C PHE A 256 -7.97 13.97 -9.99
N PRO A 257 -9.21 14.49 -10.03
CA PRO A 257 -9.47 15.88 -9.65
C PRO A 257 -9.16 16.10 -8.16
N TRP A 258 -8.45 17.19 -7.88
CA TRP A 258 -8.20 17.65 -6.51
C TRP A 258 -8.52 19.15 -6.36
N PRO A 259 -9.28 19.58 -5.33
CA PRO A 259 -9.98 18.76 -4.33
C PRO A 259 -11.01 17.79 -4.92
N ARG A 260 -11.45 16.81 -4.13
CA ARG A 260 -12.43 15.79 -4.56
C ARG A 260 -13.69 16.43 -5.15
N GLN A 261 -14.17 15.87 -6.25
CA GLN A 261 -15.47 16.20 -6.85
C GLN A 261 -16.54 15.17 -6.44
N PRO A 262 -17.84 15.53 -6.41
CA PRO A 262 -18.92 14.58 -6.18
C PRO A 262 -18.85 13.39 -7.16
N ASP A 263 -19.17 12.19 -6.67
CA ASP A 263 -19.13 10.92 -7.44
C ASP A 263 -17.75 10.54 -8.03
N CYS A 264 -16.69 11.23 -7.60
CA CYS A 264 -15.32 10.92 -7.97
C CYS A 264 -14.56 10.31 -6.80
N ILE A 265 -13.78 9.29 -7.12
CA ILE A 265 -12.66 8.83 -6.29
C ILE A 265 -11.65 9.97 -6.22
N ALA A 266 -11.13 10.25 -5.03
CA ALA A 266 -10.01 11.14 -4.85
C ALA A 266 -8.78 10.35 -4.43
N VAL A 267 -7.65 10.64 -5.07
CA VAL A 267 -6.40 9.94 -4.78
C VAL A 267 -5.29 10.95 -4.61
N GLN A 268 -4.36 10.71 -3.68
CA GLN A 268 -3.09 11.43 -3.58
C GLN A 268 -1.94 10.45 -3.81
N TRP A 269 -0.97 10.84 -4.63
CA TRP A 269 0.17 10.00 -5.01
C TRP A 269 1.48 10.59 -4.52
N VAL A 270 2.30 9.72 -3.95
CA VAL A 270 3.71 10.02 -3.68
C VAL A 270 4.57 8.88 -4.17
N ALA A 271 5.83 9.16 -4.47
CA ALA A 271 6.85 8.18 -4.79
C ALA A 271 7.86 8.10 -3.64
N LEU A 272 8.28 6.88 -3.27
CA LEU A 272 9.36 6.70 -2.31
C LEU A 272 10.68 7.22 -2.87
N PRO A 273 11.54 7.83 -2.03
CA PRO A 273 12.85 8.28 -2.44
C PRO A 273 13.76 7.07 -2.71
N GLN A 274 14.06 6.77 -3.98
CA GLN A 274 14.91 5.64 -4.35
C GLN A 274 15.81 5.87 -5.56
N ALA A 275 16.92 5.14 -5.58
CA ALA A 275 17.84 5.02 -6.70
C ALA A 275 17.37 4.02 -7.78
N PHE A 276 16.32 3.21 -7.52
CA PHE A 276 15.86 2.12 -8.39
C PHE A 276 14.32 2.09 -8.54
N GLY A 277 13.79 2.70 -9.60
CA GLY A 277 12.36 2.71 -9.91
C GLY A 277 11.52 3.51 -8.90
N THR A 278 10.51 4.24 -9.38
CA THR A 278 9.65 5.04 -8.51
C THR A 278 8.49 4.19 -7.97
N PHE A 279 8.71 3.49 -6.85
CA PHE A 279 7.62 2.82 -6.13
C PHE A 279 6.65 3.87 -5.57
N GLN A 280 5.36 3.71 -5.88
CA GLN A 280 4.35 4.69 -5.51
C GLN A 280 3.52 4.27 -4.30
N LEU A 281 3.12 5.24 -3.48
CA LEU A 281 2.10 5.09 -2.45
C LEU A 281 0.85 5.83 -2.92
N HIS A 282 -0.28 5.13 -3.00
CA HIS A 282 -1.56 5.67 -3.46
C HIS A 282 -2.50 5.77 -2.27
N PHE A 283 -2.84 6.98 -1.86
CA PHE A 283 -3.78 7.24 -0.78
C PHE A 283 -5.16 7.54 -1.37
N VAL A 284 -6.10 6.61 -1.24
CA VAL A 284 -7.42 6.67 -1.88
C VAL A 284 -8.48 7.05 -0.86
N GLU A 285 -9.12 8.20 -1.06
CA GLU A 285 -10.36 8.59 -0.42
C GLU A 285 -11.52 8.19 -1.33
N ASP A 286 -12.20 7.10 -1.01
CA ASP A 286 -13.46 6.73 -1.64
C ASP A 286 -14.56 6.68 -0.58
N PHE A 287 -15.60 7.52 -0.74
CA PHE A 287 -16.75 7.57 0.15
C PHE A 287 -17.99 6.83 -0.41
N VAL A 288 -17.89 6.22 -1.59
CA VAL A 288 -19.04 5.57 -2.25
C VAL A 288 -19.18 4.14 -1.71
N TYR A 289 -19.82 4.03 -0.54
CA TYR A 289 -19.95 2.80 0.24
C TYR A 289 -21.19 1.97 -0.09
N ASP A 290 -21.49 1.75 -1.37
CA ASP A 290 -22.39 0.65 -1.68
C ASP A 290 -21.55 -0.63 -1.84
N THR A 291 -21.32 -1.31 -0.72
CA THR A 291 -20.72 -2.66 -0.70
C THR A 291 -21.81 -3.69 -0.48
N VAL A 292 -21.60 -4.92 -0.95
CA VAL A 292 -22.55 -6.02 -0.74
C VAL A 292 -22.62 -6.44 0.74
N LEU A 293 -21.50 -6.29 1.46
CA LEU A 293 -21.33 -6.58 2.88
C LEU A 293 -20.06 -5.84 3.37
N HIS A 294 -20.12 -5.16 4.52
CA HIS A 294 -19.04 -4.41 5.19
C HIS A 294 -18.19 -3.46 4.32
N GLY A 295 -18.18 -2.18 4.69
CA GLY A 295 -17.41 -1.17 3.98
C GLY A 295 -15.95 -1.07 4.44
N ILE A 296 -15.09 -0.57 3.56
CA ILE A 296 -13.73 -0.12 3.90
C ILE A 296 -13.70 0.86 5.10
N PRO A 297 -14.67 1.77 5.33
CA PRO A 297 -14.66 2.64 6.51
C PRO A 297 -14.82 1.89 7.82
N GLU A 298 -15.66 0.85 7.83
CA GLU A 298 -15.87 0.01 9.01
C GLU A 298 -14.56 -0.71 9.36
N TYR A 299 -13.86 -1.21 8.33
CA TYR A 299 -12.51 -1.77 8.43
C TYR A 299 -11.51 -0.78 9.04
N LEU A 300 -11.43 0.44 8.49
CA LEU A 300 -10.54 1.50 8.99
C LEU A 300 -10.89 1.92 10.43
N GLN A 301 -12.17 2.04 10.74
CA GLN A 301 -12.67 2.44 12.05
C GLN A 301 -12.26 1.44 13.14
N HIS A 302 -12.39 0.14 12.88
CA HIS A 302 -12.01 -0.89 13.85
C HIS A 302 -10.53 -0.94 14.14
N GLN A 303 -9.69 -0.75 13.12
CA GLN A 303 -8.26 -0.68 13.36
C GLN A 303 -7.86 0.61 14.09
N ARG A 304 -8.54 1.73 13.84
CA ARG A 304 -8.37 2.95 14.63
C ARG A 304 -8.74 2.76 16.10
N GLU A 305 -9.83 2.07 16.37
CA GLU A 305 -10.24 1.75 17.74
C GLU A 305 -9.16 0.95 18.46
N PHE A 306 -8.62 -0.08 17.81
CA PHE A 306 -7.50 -0.86 18.34
C PHE A 306 -6.28 0.02 18.68
N LEU A 307 -5.84 0.86 17.74
CA LEU A 307 -4.68 1.73 17.95
C LEU A 307 -4.90 2.78 19.06
N LYS A 308 -6.14 3.25 19.25
CA LYS A 308 -6.51 4.16 20.35
C LYS A 308 -6.51 3.49 21.72
N THR A 309 -6.85 2.20 21.78
CA THR A 309 -6.94 1.47 23.06
C THR A 309 -5.58 1.13 23.68
N GLY A 310 -4.46 1.49 23.02
CA GLY A 310 -3.17 1.59 23.67
C GLY A 310 -2.50 0.25 24.01
N THR A 311 -2.97 -0.88 23.44
CA THR A 311 -2.24 -2.14 23.54
C THR A 311 -0.98 -2.06 22.68
N THR A 312 0.08 -1.46 23.23
CA THR A 312 1.45 -1.51 22.67
C THR A 312 2.14 -2.85 22.91
N GLU A 313 1.39 -3.84 23.42
CA GLU A 313 1.87 -5.15 23.83
C GLU A 313 1.62 -6.24 22.77
N CYS A 314 0.63 -6.05 21.89
CA CYS A 314 0.30 -7.00 20.84
C CYS A 314 -0.13 -6.27 19.55
N ILE A 315 -0.12 -7.00 18.44
CA ILE A 315 -0.66 -6.57 17.14
C ILE A 315 -1.91 -7.39 16.82
N ASN A 316 -2.87 -6.82 16.09
CA ASN A 316 -4.08 -7.54 15.69
C ASN A 316 -4.00 -8.05 14.24
N SER A 317 -4.99 -8.84 13.82
CA SER A 317 -5.07 -9.42 12.48
C SER A 317 -5.17 -8.36 11.35
N PHE A 318 -5.71 -7.16 11.62
CA PHE A 318 -5.82 -6.06 10.66
C PHE A 318 -4.44 -5.50 10.28
N MET A 319 -3.49 -5.51 11.22
CA MET A 319 -2.12 -5.03 10.99
C MET A 319 -1.27 -5.99 10.13
N LEU A 320 -1.78 -7.17 9.78
CA LEU A 320 -1.08 -8.14 8.93
C LEU A 320 -1.15 -7.80 7.45
N ASN A 321 -1.99 -6.85 7.04
CA ASN A 321 -1.94 -6.25 5.72
C ASN A 321 -0.91 -5.12 5.73
N ASN A 322 0.29 -5.38 5.21
CA ASN A 322 1.37 -4.41 5.30
C ASN A 322 2.31 -4.33 4.09
N LEU A 323 2.83 -3.12 3.88
CA LEU A 323 3.93 -2.84 2.97
C LEU A 323 5.26 -2.94 3.72
N ILE A 324 6.17 -3.79 3.22
CA ILE A 324 7.48 -4.03 3.82
C ILE A 324 8.57 -3.29 3.05
N LEU A 325 9.23 -2.36 3.73
CA LEU A 325 10.35 -1.59 3.21
C LEU A 325 11.62 -1.89 4.00
N GLU A 326 12.75 -1.89 3.31
CA GLU A 326 14.08 -2.02 3.87
C GLU A 326 14.80 -0.67 3.88
N THR A 327 15.56 -0.42 4.93
CA THR A 327 16.39 0.78 5.06
C THR A 327 17.69 0.48 5.83
N SER A 328 18.65 1.39 5.77
CA SER A 328 19.96 1.23 6.43
C SER A 328 19.92 1.40 7.95
N SER A 329 18.95 2.15 8.47
CA SER A 329 18.74 2.34 9.91
C SER A 329 17.29 2.71 10.22
N LEU A 330 16.73 2.13 11.29
CA LEU A 330 15.39 2.47 11.78
C LEU A 330 15.37 3.70 12.70
N ASP A 331 16.51 4.10 13.27
CA ASP A 331 16.58 5.18 14.27
C ASP A 331 16.04 6.54 13.78
N PRO A 332 16.31 6.99 12.53
CA PRO A 332 15.72 8.23 12.02
C PRO A 332 14.19 8.17 11.96
N PHE A 333 13.62 7.00 11.68
CA PHE A 333 12.18 6.81 11.56
C PHE A 333 11.53 6.72 12.94
N ALA A 334 12.13 5.97 13.88
CA ALA A 334 11.65 5.92 15.26
C ALA A 334 11.58 7.32 15.89
N ARG A 335 12.64 8.13 15.73
CA ARG A 335 12.64 9.54 16.18
C ARG A 335 11.52 10.36 15.57
N ARG A 336 11.33 10.28 14.25
CA ARG A 336 10.25 11.03 13.57
C ARG A 336 8.87 10.58 14.02
N LEU A 337 8.66 9.28 14.22
CA LEU A 337 7.39 8.75 14.73
C LEU A 337 7.10 9.30 16.13
N GLU A 338 8.10 9.39 17.01
CA GLU A 338 7.98 10.02 18.33
C GLU A 338 7.70 11.52 18.24
N GLU A 339 8.44 12.24 17.40
CA GLU A 339 8.24 13.69 17.14
C GLU A 339 6.82 13.97 16.62
N LEU A 340 6.28 13.09 15.77
CA LEU A 340 4.93 13.18 15.22
C LEU A 340 3.86 12.57 16.13
N SER A 341 4.23 12.05 17.30
CA SER A 341 3.33 11.36 18.24
C SER A 341 2.53 10.22 17.59
N VAL A 342 3.13 9.50 16.64
CA VAL A 342 2.51 8.36 15.97
C VAL A 342 2.85 7.06 16.69
N PRO A 343 1.85 6.29 17.15
CA PRO A 343 2.10 4.98 17.75
C PRO A 343 2.76 4.02 16.75
N TYR A 344 3.77 3.30 17.22
CA TYR A 344 4.46 2.29 16.44
C TYR A 344 4.87 1.11 17.32
N PHE A 345 5.09 -0.03 16.69
CA PHE A 345 5.56 -1.26 17.33
C PHE A 345 6.96 -1.60 16.83
N ALA A 346 7.93 -1.71 17.73
CA ALA A 346 9.31 -2.08 17.41
C ALA A 346 9.57 -3.52 17.85
N PHE A 347 10.12 -4.35 16.96
CA PHE A 347 10.33 -5.78 17.23
C PHE A 347 11.51 -6.38 16.46
N GLU A 348 11.95 -7.55 16.91
CA GLU A 348 13.01 -8.33 16.27
C GLU A 348 12.47 -9.31 15.23
N ILE A 349 13.21 -9.48 14.14
CA ILE A 349 12.96 -10.43 13.05
C ILE A 349 14.28 -11.13 12.74
N LYS A 350 14.50 -12.30 13.34
CA LYS A 350 15.78 -13.03 13.22
C LYS A 350 16.96 -12.11 13.62
N GLU A 351 17.85 -11.79 12.67
CA GLU A 351 19.02 -10.91 12.87
C GLU A 351 18.74 -9.43 12.51
N ARG A 352 17.47 -9.06 12.40
CA ARG A 352 17.00 -7.73 11.99
C ARG A 352 15.99 -7.18 12.98
N TYR A 353 15.63 -5.92 12.79
CA TYR A 353 14.60 -5.21 13.52
C TYR A 353 13.53 -4.70 12.56
N ALA A 354 12.35 -4.40 13.09
CA ALA A 354 11.29 -3.75 12.36
C ALA A 354 10.54 -2.71 13.19
N LEU A 355 10.05 -1.66 12.51
CA LEU A 355 9.04 -0.74 12.99
C LEU A 355 7.74 -0.98 12.21
N LEU A 356 6.64 -1.21 12.91
CA LEU A 356 5.30 -1.32 12.34
C LEU A 356 4.44 -0.14 12.78
N PHE A 357 3.85 0.59 11.85
CA PHE A 357 2.97 1.73 12.14
C PHE A 357 1.91 1.89 11.05
N SER A 358 0.87 2.68 11.33
CA SER A 358 -0.18 3.01 10.36
C SER A 358 -0.08 4.48 9.96
N PHE A 359 -0.65 4.83 8.81
CA PHE A 359 -0.82 6.23 8.44
C PHE A 359 -1.94 6.85 9.29
N PRO A 360 -1.81 8.12 9.73
CA PRO A 360 -2.93 8.81 10.37
C PRO A 360 -4.16 8.82 9.47
N GLY A 361 -5.30 8.31 9.95
CA GLY A 361 -6.53 8.24 9.16
C GLY A 361 -6.59 7.10 8.15
N ASN A 362 -5.54 6.27 8.07
CA ASN A 362 -5.49 5.01 7.35
C ASN A 362 -4.84 3.96 8.23
N GLU A 363 -5.69 3.39 9.05
CA GLU A 363 -5.29 2.32 9.91
C GLU A 363 -5.22 1.02 9.11
N GLY A 364 -6.08 0.82 8.11
CA GLY A 364 -6.29 -0.41 7.34
C GLY A 364 -5.09 -1.13 6.72
N VAL A 365 -4.04 -0.41 6.33
CA VAL A 365 -2.81 -1.01 5.83
C VAL A 365 -1.65 -0.38 6.56
N THR A 366 -0.78 -1.21 7.11
CA THR A 366 0.35 -0.76 7.90
C THR A 366 1.64 -0.73 7.08
N LEU A 367 2.62 0.03 7.55
CA LEU A 367 3.98 0.06 7.03
C LEU A 367 4.91 -0.68 7.98
N GLN A 368 5.71 -1.59 7.44
CA GLN A 368 6.76 -2.29 8.15
C GLN A 368 8.13 -1.86 7.59
N LEU A 369 8.85 -1.02 8.32
CA LEU A 369 10.24 -0.67 8.00
C LEU A 369 11.18 -1.69 8.65
N GLN A 370 12.13 -2.24 7.90
CA GLN A 370 13.09 -3.24 8.38
C GLN A 370 14.54 -2.76 8.22
N SER A 371 15.38 -3.09 9.19
CA SER A 371 16.82 -2.85 9.11
C SER A 371 17.60 -3.79 10.03
N ALA A 372 18.89 -3.98 9.75
CA ALA A 372 19.82 -4.60 10.70
C ALA A 372 20.19 -3.67 11.87
N HIS A 373 19.83 -2.38 11.81
CA HIS A 373 20.20 -1.40 12.83
C HIS A 373 18.99 -0.69 13.44
N LEU A 374 18.87 -0.86 14.76
CA LEU A 374 17.97 -0.13 15.65
C LEU A 374 18.67 0.04 17.00
N SER A 375 18.87 1.27 17.44
CA SER A 375 19.46 1.62 18.73
C SER A 375 18.65 2.64 19.52
N HIS A 376 17.73 3.36 18.85
CA HIS A 376 16.93 4.42 19.44
C HIS A 376 15.84 3.91 20.40
N VAL A 377 15.26 2.74 20.12
CA VAL A 377 14.21 2.12 20.92
C VAL A 377 14.49 0.64 21.13
N VAL A 378 14.10 0.12 22.30
CA VAL A 378 14.22 -1.30 22.64
C VAL A 378 13.12 -2.08 21.93
N PRO A 379 13.44 -3.08 21.09
CA PRO A 379 12.44 -3.91 20.45
C PRO A 379 11.73 -4.79 21.48
N ARG A 380 10.50 -5.18 21.18
CA ARG A 380 9.65 -6.00 22.03
C ARG A 380 9.29 -7.32 21.34
N PRO A 381 8.97 -8.37 22.11
CA PRO A 381 8.44 -9.60 21.55
C PRO A 381 7.12 -9.34 20.84
N VAL A 382 6.98 -9.91 19.64
CA VAL A 382 5.72 -9.92 18.90
C VAL A 382 4.69 -10.79 19.61
N GLN A 383 3.52 -10.24 19.89
CA GLN A 383 2.33 -11.00 20.34
C GLN A 383 1.16 -10.68 19.42
N ILE A 384 0.35 -11.69 19.08
CA ILE A 384 -0.92 -11.48 18.37
C ILE A 384 -2.04 -11.34 19.41
N CYS A 385 -2.86 -10.30 19.30
CA CYS A 385 -4.04 -10.14 20.13
C CYS A 385 -5.11 -11.18 19.76
N THR A 386 -5.78 -11.76 20.76
CA THR A 386 -6.85 -12.76 20.59
C THR A 386 -8.22 -12.19 20.83
#